data_AF-A0A8H7TTE0-F1
#
_entry.id   AF-A0A8H7TTE0-F1
#
_cell.length_a   1.000
_cell.length_b   1.000
_cell.length_c   1.000
_cell.angle_alpha   90.00
_cell.angle_beta   90.00
_cell.angle_gamma   90.00
#
_symmetry.space_group_name_H-M   'P 1'
#
loop_
_entity.id
_entity.type
_entity.pdbx_description
1 polymer ?
#
loop_
_entity_poly.entity_id
_entity_poly.type
_entity_poly.pdbx_seq_one_letter_code
_entity_poly.pdbx_strand_id
1 'polypeptide(L)'
;MSEEPPKEQSKSALKKAEKAAKMAADKAAKAAKQAALPVVGGKKAEEIMGITVSKADNFPAWYQEVVLKSEMVEYYQEISGFFVLRPLSMHIWSTIRKWFQQHIEEMGVEETSFPIFLSAKSLEKEKDHVEGFAPELAWVTKAGDKDLEVPVAIRPTSEAVMYPYYSKWIRSHRDLPLRLNQWNSVVRWEAKQTTPFLRTREFLWQEGHTAHLTEELAGEEALQILELYAGVYEQLLAVPVVRGRKTENEKFAGGYYTTTVEGYIPSNGRGIQGATSHCLGQNFSKMFDITVEDPANKGSHIHVWQNSWGLSTRVIGVMVMVHGDDKGLVLPLALPRFKPFSSPSVSTRTLHLRQRRSTRILSRISVPPLRRPACELMPTGGRVTPSAGSSTIGSSRVFP
;
A
#
# COMPACT_ATOMS: atom_id res chain seq x y z
N MET A 1 -54.33 -18.24 -4.39
CA MET A 1 -53.72 -19.53 -4.77
C MET A 1 -52.67 -19.21 -5.82
N SER A 2 -51.36 -19.33 -5.62
CA SER A 2 -50.56 -20.02 -4.60
C SER A 2 -49.14 -19.44 -4.70
N GLU A 3 -48.58 -18.97 -3.58
CA GLU A 3 -47.17 -18.59 -3.47
C GLU A 3 -46.30 -19.86 -3.47
N GLU A 4 -45.28 -19.92 -4.32
CA GLU A 4 -44.20 -20.92 -4.24
C GLU A 4 -43.17 -20.52 -3.19
N PRO A 5 -42.64 -21.46 -2.38
CA PRO A 5 -41.70 -21.15 -1.32
C PRO A 5 -40.26 -20.96 -1.84
N PRO A 6 -39.37 -20.27 -1.10
CA PRO A 6 -37.99 -20.05 -1.52
C PRO A 6 -37.17 -21.35 -1.48
N LYS A 7 -36.38 -21.62 -2.53
CA LYS A 7 -35.47 -22.78 -2.60
C LYS A 7 -34.41 -22.72 -1.49
N GLU A 8 -34.51 -23.67 -0.56
CA GLU A 8 -33.53 -23.96 0.49
C GLU A 8 -32.16 -24.26 -0.14
N GLN A 9 -31.13 -23.46 0.20
CA GLN A 9 -29.75 -23.74 -0.22
C GLN A 9 -29.34 -25.13 0.29
N SER A 10 -28.91 -26.00 -0.62
CA SER A 10 -28.55 -27.38 -0.31
C SER A 10 -27.55 -27.47 0.84
N LYS A 11 -27.96 -28.10 1.95
CA LYS A 11 -27.11 -28.50 3.10
C LYS A 11 -25.82 -29.24 2.70
N SER A 12 -25.71 -29.72 1.46
CA SER A 12 -24.50 -30.34 0.93
C SER A 12 -23.38 -29.35 0.60
N ALA A 13 -23.69 -28.12 0.18
CA ALA A 13 -22.69 -27.12 -0.21
C ALA A 13 -21.97 -26.54 1.01
N LEU A 14 -22.73 -26.19 2.06
CA LEU A 14 -22.19 -25.74 3.35
C LEU A 14 -21.33 -26.82 4.02
N LYS A 15 -21.78 -28.08 4.04
CA LYS A 15 -20.97 -29.21 4.55
C LYS A 15 -19.69 -29.44 3.74
N LYS A 16 -19.70 -29.15 2.44
CA LYS A 16 -18.52 -29.28 1.58
C LYS A 16 -17.50 -28.17 1.85
N ALA A 17 -17.97 -26.93 2.08
CA ALA A 17 -17.14 -25.81 2.48
C ALA A 17 -16.51 -26.01 3.88
N GLU A 18 -17.29 -26.48 4.87
CA GLU A 18 -16.79 -26.81 6.21
C GLU A 18 -15.75 -27.92 6.18
N LYS A 19 -15.97 -28.98 5.37
CA LYS A 19 -15.01 -30.07 5.21
C LYS A 19 -13.73 -29.62 4.53
N ALA A 20 -13.83 -28.73 3.54
CA ALA A 20 -12.66 -28.14 2.87
C ALA A 20 -11.87 -27.23 3.83
N ALA A 21 -12.55 -26.41 4.63
CA ALA A 21 -11.94 -25.56 5.65
C ALA A 21 -11.23 -26.39 6.74
N LYS A 22 -11.84 -27.48 7.20
CA LYS A 22 -11.24 -28.39 8.19
C LYS A 22 -10.01 -29.10 7.63
N MET A 23 -10.07 -29.58 6.38
CA MET A 23 -8.91 -30.20 5.72
C MET A 23 -7.78 -29.19 5.46
N ALA A 24 -8.10 -27.94 5.15
CA ALA A 24 -7.12 -26.86 5.00
C ALA A 24 -6.47 -26.52 6.36
N ALA A 25 -7.25 -26.44 7.44
CA ALA A 25 -6.77 -26.22 8.80
C ALA A 25 -5.85 -27.35 9.28
N ASP A 26 -6.22 -28.61 9.03
CA ASP A 26 -5.40 -29.78 9.39
C ASP A 26 -4.10 -29.83 8.59
N LYS A 27 -4.15 -29.46 7.30
CA LYS A 27 -2.95 -29.37 6.44
C LYS A 27 -2.04 -28.22 6.86
N ALA A 28 -2.60 -27.08 7.27
CA ALA A 28 -1.86 -25.94 7.82
C ALA A 28 -1.23 -26.28 9.19
N ALA A 29 -1.93 -27.02 10.05
CA ALA A 29 -1.40 -27.49 11.34
C ALA A 29 -0.26 -28.51 11.16
N LYS A 30 -0.36 -29.39 10.16
CA LYS A 30 0.69 -30.35 9.81
C LYS A 30 1.91 -29.67 9.17
N ALA A 31 1.70 -28.66 8.34
CA ALA A 31 2.76 -27.82 7.79
C ALA A 31 3.44 -26.97 8.88
N ALA A 32 2.70 -26.45 9.85
CA ALA A 32 3.25 -25.72 11.00
C ALA A 32 4.12 -26.63 11.90
N LYS A 33 3.75 -27.91 12.06
CA LYS A 33 4.59 -28.92 12.76
C LYS A 33 5.85 -29.31 11.99
N GLN A 34 5.84 -29.26 10.66
CA GLN A 34 7.00 -29.57 9.82
C GLN A 34 7.90 -28.35 9.55
N ALA A 35 7.37 -27.13 9.69
CA ALA A 35 8.12 -25.87 9.56
C ALA A 35 8.86 -25.46 10.85
N ALA A 36 8.82 -26.29 11.90
CA ALA A 36 9.69 -26.15 13.07
C ALA A 36 11.13 -26.55 12.69
N LEU A 37 11.78 -25.71 11.88
CA LEU A 37 13.22 -25.57 11.95
C LEU A 37 13.56 -25.07 13.37
N PRO A 38 14.69 -25.50 13.95
CA PRO A 38 14.98 -25.23 15.33
C PRO A 38 14.96 -23.72 15.53
N VAL A 39 14.02 -23.25 16.35
CA VAL A 39 14.21 -22.03 17.11
C VAL A 39 15.61 -22.17 17.71
N VAL A 40 16.51 -21.26 17.37
CA VAL A 40 17.83 -21.18 18.00
C VAL A 40 17.60 -20.76 19.46
N GLY A 41 17.16 -21.73 20.24
CA GLY A 41 16.95 -21.70 21.67
C GLY A 41 17.76 -22.86 22.24
N GLY A 42 19.08 -22.64 22.34
CA GLY A 42 19.98 -23.66 22.85
C GLY A 42 21.45 -23.28 22.71
N LYS A 43 22.01 -22.79 23.84
CA LYS A 43 23.39 -22.38 24.14
C LYS A 43 23.71 -20.91 23.87
N LYS A 44 24.18 -20.24 24.94
CA LYS A 44 24.92 -18.98 24.90
C LYS A 44 26.19 -19.19 24.04
N ALA A 45 26.04 -19.13 22.73
CA ALA A 45 27.11 -18.65 21.88
C ALA A 45 27.28 -17.17 22.24
N GLU A 46 28.53 -16.71 22.39
CA GLU A 46 28.85 -15.29 22.46
C GLU A 46 27.95 -14.53 21.47
N GLU A 47 27.29 -13.45 21.89
CA GLU A 47 26.37 -12.69 21.02
C GLU A 47 27.14 -12.21 19.78
N ILE A 48 27.11 -13.00 18.71
CA ILE A 48 27.71 -12.62 17.45
C ILE A 48 26.81 -11.52 16.89
N MET A 49 27.20 -10.26 17.17
CA MET A 49 26.45 -9.06 16.77
C MET A 49 26.34 -8.91 15.24
N GLY A 50 27.28 -9.50 14.49
CA GLY A 50 27.30 -9.43 13.02
C GLY A 50 26.45 -10.50 12.34
N ILE A 51 26.25 -10.35 11.04
CA ILE A 51 25.64 -11.39 10.20
C ILE A 51 26.63 -12.56 10.09
N THR A 52 26.14 -13.78 10.33
CA THR A 52 26.93 -15.00 10.38
C THR A 52 26.81 -15.85 9.12
N VAL A 53 25.85 -15.54 8.26
CA VAL A 53 25.55 -16.28 7.03
C VAL A 53 25.70 -15.36 5.83
N SER A 54 26.43 -15.82 4.81
CA SER A 54 26.57 -15.10 3.53
C SER A 54 25.25 -15.08 2.75
N LYS A 55 24.93 -13.93 2.16
CA LYS A 55 23.78 -13.73 1.27
C LYS A 55 23.80 -14.67 0.07
N ALA A 56 24.98 -14.97 -0.45
CA ALA A 56 25.17 -15.83 -1.62
C ALA A 56 25.00 -17.33 -1.27
N ASP A 57 25.41 -17.73 -0.06
CA ASP A 57 25.44 -19.14 0.33
C ASP A 57 24.07 -19.63 0.82
N ASN A 58 23.40 -18.83 1.68
CA ASN A 58 22.09 -19.19 2.22
C ASN A 58 21.22 -17.95 2.41
N PHE A 59 20.61 -17.51 1.30
CA PHE A 59 19.76 -16.33 1.24
C PHE A 59 18.59 -16.31 2.25
N PRO A 60 17.81 -17.41 2.46
CA PRO A 60 16.75 -17.40 3.46
C PRO A 60 17.24 -17.16 4.90
N ALA A 61 18.34 -17.80 5.30
CA ALA A 61 18.90 -17.62 6.63
C ALA A 61 19.53 -16.22 6.79
N TRP A 62 20.27 -15.76 5.77
CA TRP A 62 20.80 -14.40 5.73
C TRP A 62 19.69 -13.35 5.91
N TYR A 63 18.57 -13.48 5.17
CA TYR A 63 17.47 -12.51 5.25
C TYR A 63 16.88 -12.44 6.66
N GLN A 64 16.67 -13.59 7.30
CA GLN A 64 16.19 -13.65 8.68
C GLN A 64 17.17 -12.99 9.64
N GLU A 65 18.47 -13.30 9.54
CA GLU A 65 19.47 -12.66 10.38
C GLU A 65 19.50 -11.14 10.20
N VAL A 66 19.44 -10.65 8.97
CA VAL A 66 19.45 -9.21 8.70
C VAL A 66 18.25 -8.53 9.36
N VAL A 67 17.03 -9.01 9.14
CA VAL A 67 15.83 -8.32 9.67
C VAL A 67 15.69 -8.43 11.20
N LEU A 68 16.22 -9.50 11.82
CA LEU A 68 16.20 -9.68 13.27
C LEU A 68 17.32 -8.89 13.95
N LYS A 69 18.58 -9.08 13.52
CA LYS A 69 19.77 -8.46 14.14
C LYS A 69 19.82 -6.95 13.91
N SER A 70 19.18 -6.43 12.86
CA SER A 70 19.01 -4.99 12.64
C SER A 70 17.83 -4.37 13.41
N GLU A 71 17.17 -5.14 14.27
CA GLU A 71 16.04 -4.68 15.07
C GLU A 71 14.86 -4.14 14.24
N MET A 72 14.64 -4.70 13.05
CA MET A 72 13.51 -4.34 12.20
C MET A 72 12.24 -5.09 12.61
N VAL A 73 12.36 -6.37 12.92
CA VAL A 73 11.22 -7.25 13.18
C VAL A 73 11.50 -8.15 14.38
N GLU A 74 10.46 -8.44 15.15
CA GLU A 74 10.44 -9.53 16.13
C GLU A 74 9.41 -10.59 15.69
N TYR A 75 9.69 -11.87 15.92
CA TYR A 75 8.68 -12.91 15.76
C TYR A 75 7.64 -12.78 16.88
N TYR A 76 6.36 -12.74 16.51
CA TYR A 76 5.31 -12.90 17.51
C TYR A 76 5.21 -14.37 17.89
N GLN A 77 5.77 -14.73 19.05
CA GLN A 77 6.00 -16.13 19.44
C GLN A 77 4.70 -16.93 19.63
N GLU A 78 3.61 -16.25 19.95
CA GLU A 78 2.31 -16.88 20.26
C GLU A 78 1.54 -17.32 19.00
N ILE A 79 1.69 -16.58 17.90
CA ILE A 79 0.93 -16.84 16.66
C ILE A 79 1.85 -16.78 15.44
N SER A 80 2.00 -17.93 14.79
CA SER A 80 2.78 -18.06 13.55
C SER A 80 2.26 -17.15 12.44
N GLY A 81 3.18 -16.50 11.71
CA GLY A 81 2.87 -15.63 10.58
C GLY A 81 2.59 -14.18 10.93
N PHE A 82 2.64 -13.83 12.22
CA PHE A 82 2.56 -12.48 12.73
C PHE A 82 3.95 -12.01 13.19
N PHE A 83 4.19 -10.72 13.02
CA PHE A 83 5.51 -10.12 13.22
C PHE A 83 5.33 -8.75 13.86
N VAL A 84 6.13 -8.45 14.87
CA VAL A 84 6.15 -7.11 15.47
C VAL A 84 7.05 -6.23 14.63
N LEU A 85 6.49 -5.17 14.03
CA LEU A 85 7.28 -4.17 13.32
C LEU A 85 7.90 -3.20 14.33
N ARG A 86 9.21 -3.30 14.53
CA ARG A 86 9.95 -2.45 15.47
C ARG A 86 10.09 -1.01 14.94
N PRO A 87 10.52 -0.04 15.79
CA PRO A 87 10.55 1.38 15.43
C PRO A 87 11.30 1.70 14.13
N LEU A 88 12.38 1.00 13.80
CA LEU A 88 13.11 1.20 12.56
C LEU A 88 12.23 0.90 11.33
N SER A 89 11.52 -0.23 11.33
CA SER A 89 10.60 -0.61 10.26
C SER A 89 9.44 0.36 10.14
N MET A 90 8.87 0.77 11.27
CA MET A 90 7.78 1.74 11.28
C MET A 90 8.23 3.13 10.84
N HIS A 91 9.48 3.52 11.09
CA HIS A 91 10.06 4.77 10.58
C HIS A 91 10.18 4.75 9.05
N ILE A 92 10.63 3.64 8.47
CA ILE A 92 10.67 3.44 7.02
C ILE A 92 9.25 3.48 6.45
N TRP A 93 8.32 2.72 7.03
CA TRP A 93 6.92 2.70 6.61
C TRP A 93 6.25 4.07 6.70
N SER A 94 6.48 4.82 7.78
CA SER A 94 5.96 6.18 7.95
C SER A 94 6.53 7.14 6.90
N THR A 95 7.79 6.96 6.49
CA THR A 95 8.39 7.76 5.42
C THR A 95 7.71 7.47 4.08
N ILE A 96 7.50 6.19 3.75
CA ILE A 96 6.79 5.76 2.54
C ILE A 96 5.36 6.31 2.55
N ARG A 97 4.65 6.16 3.68
CA ARG A 97 3.30 6.71 3.86
C ARG A 97 3.25 8.20 3.58
N LYS A 98 4.13 8.99 4.22
CA LYS A 98 4.15 10.45 4.04
C LYS A 98 4.40 10.85 2.60
N TRP A 99 5.39 10.23 1.96
CA TRP A 99 5.71 10.51 0.56
C TRP A 99 4.52 10.18 -0.34
N PHE A 100 3.96 8.97 -0.23
CA PHE A 100 2.87 8.53 -1.09
C PHE A 100 1.58 9.33 -0.83
N GLN A 101 1.24 9.57 0.44
CA GLN A 101 0.08 10.35 0.85
C GLN A 101 0.10 11.76 0.23
N GLN A 102 1.23 12.45 0.28
CA GLN A 102 1.36 13.79 -0.31
C GLN A 102 1.02 13.76 -1.81
N HIS A 103 1.51 12.77 -2.56
CA HIS A 103 1.30 12.71 -4.01
C HIS A 103 -0.14 12.35 -4.39
N ILE A 104 -0.81 11.48 -3.63
CA ILE A 104 -2.22 11.16 -3.90
C ILE A 104 -3.17 12.29 -3.46
N GLU A 105 -2.81 13.07 -2.44
CA GLU A 105 -3.55 14.29 -2.06
C GLU A 105 -3.50 15.34 -3.17
N GLU A 106 -2.36 15.48 -3.86
CA GLU A 106 -2.23 16.34 -5.04
C GLU A 106 -3.14 15.89 -6.21
N MET A 107 -3.51 14.60 -6.25
CA MET A 107 -4.49 14.04 -7.21
C MET A 107 -5.95 14.19 -6.73
N GLY A 108 -6.18 14.77 -5.56
CA GLY A 108 -7.50 14.91 -4.95
C GLY A 108 -8.04 13.61 -4.34
N VAL A 109 -7.16 12.69 -3.93
CA VAL A 109 -7.54 11.49 -3.17
C VAL A 109 -7.66 11.83 -1.70
N GLU A 110 -8.79 11.48 -1.08
CA GLU A 110 -9.06 11.76 0.33
C GLU A 110 -8.81 10.53 1.22
N GLU A 111 -8.18 10.72 2.39
CA GLU A 111 -8.00 9.64 3.37
C GLU A 111 -9.32 9.34 4.11
N THR A 112 -9.68 8.06 4.18
CA THR A 112 -10.87 7.54 4.86
C THR A 112 -10.52 6.31 5.70
N SER A 113 -11.49 5.83 6.49
CA SER A 113 -11.34 4.61 7.28
C SER A 113 -12.66 3.86 7.34
N PHE A 114 -12.69 2.68 6.73
CA PHE A 114 -13.81 1.76 6.80
C PHE A 114 -13.63 0.73 7.92
N PRO A 115 -14.71 0.11 8.45
CA PRO A 115 -14.62 -0.92 9.47
C PRO A 115 -13.79 -2.15 9.05
N ILE A 116 -13.20 -2.85 10.03
CA ILE A 116 -12.38 -4.04 9.79
C ILE A 116 -13.19 -5.30 9.45
N PHE A 117 -14.45 -5.34 9.88
CA PHE A 117 -15.31 -6.52 9.75
C PHE A 117 -16.15 -6.47 8.48
N LEU A 118 -16.19 -7.61 7.78
CA LEU A 118 -17.12 -7.90 6.71
C LEU A 118 -18.26 -8.76 7.24
N SER A 119 -19.48 -8.37 6.92
CA SER A 119 -20.63 -9.23 7.16
C SER A 119 -20.64 -10.41 6.18
N ALA A 120 -21.15 -11.56 6.60
CA ALA A 120 -21.36 -12.69 5.71
C ALA A 120 -22.17 -12.29 4.46
N LYS A 121 -23.20 -11.46 4.62
CA LYS A 121 -24.03 -10.93 3.53
C LYS A 121 -23.23 -10.10 2.50
N SER A 122 -22.23 -9.33 2.95
CA SER A 122 -21.36 -8.57 2.05
C SER A 122 -20.50 -9.51 1.18
N LEU A 123 -19.97 -10.57 1.77
CA LEU A 123 -19.21 -11.60 1.05
C LEU A 123 -20.07 -12.40 0.07
N GLU A 124 -21.35 -12.62 0.40
CA GLU A 124 -22.25 -13.34 -0.51
C GLU A 124 -22.58 -12.60 -1.80
N LYS A 125 -22.56 -11.27 -1.79
CA LYS A 125 -22.73 -10.45 -3.00
C LYS A 125 -21.53 -10.53 -3.94
N GLU A 126 -20.37 -10.89 -3.40
CA GLU A 126 -19.10 -10.98 -4.12
C GLU A 126 -18.73 -12.45 -4.42
N LYS A 127 -19.69 -13.38 -4.41
CA LYS A 127 -19.43 -14.83 -4.56
C LYS A 127 -18.52 -15.17 -5.75
N ASP A 128 -18.67 -14.48 -6.88
CA ASP A 128 -17.87 -14.71 -8.10
C ASP A 128 -16.39 -14.24 -7.97
N HIS A 129 -16.05 -13.36 -7.02
CA HIS A 129 -14.67 -12.95 -6.74
C HIS A 129 -14.11 -13.55 -5.44
N VAL A 130 -14.98 -13.92 -4.49
CA VAL A 130 -14.61 -14.53 -3.21
C VAL A 130 -14.08 -15.95 -3.35
N GLU A 131 -14.34 -16.67 -4.45
CA GLU A 131 -13.80 -18.03 -4.66
C GLU A 131 -12.26 -18.11 -4.54
N GLY A 132 -11.55 -17.03 -4.89
CA GLY A 132 -10.09 -16.94 -4.72
C GLY A 132 -9.63 -16.68 -3.27
N PHE A 133 -10.45 -15.99 -2.47
CA PHE A 133 -10.10 -15.56 -1.11
C PHE A 133 -10.73 -16.39 0.01
N ALA A 134 -11.75 -17.19 -0.31
CA ALA A 134 -12.46 -18.05 0.64
C ALA A 134 -11.55 -18.87 1.58
N PRO A 135 -10.44 -19.49 1.14
CA PRO A 135 -9.57 -20.24 2.04
C PRO A 135 -8.70 -19.36 2.95
N GLU A 136 -8.55 -18.06 2.67
CA GLU A 136 -7.69 -17.12 3.40
C GLU A 136 -8.46 -16.21 4.38
N LEU A 137 -9.79 -16.31 4.42
CA LEU A 137 -10.63 -15.49 5.31
C LEU A 137 -10.51 -15.92 6.77
N ALA A 138 -10.16 -14.97 7.64
CA ALA A 138 -10.21 -15.15 9.09
C ALA A 138 -11.59 -14.75 9.61
N TRP A 139 -12.26 -15.66 10.32
CA TRP A 139 -13.62 -15.46 10.84
C TRP A 139 -13.61 -15.23 12.36
N VAL A 140 -14.41 -14.27 12.81
CA VAL A 140 -14.77 -14.07 14.20
C VAL A 140 -16.16 -14.65 14.43
N THR A 141 -16.23 -15.64 15.30
CA THR A 141 -17.47 -16.37 15.63
C THR A 141 -17.90 -16.20 17.08
N LYS A 142 -17.05 -15.60 17.93
CA LYS A 142 -17.31 -15.42 19.37
C LYS A 142 -16.89 -14.04 19.85
N ALA A 143 -17.60 -13.51 20.84
CA ALA A 143 -17.24 -12.32 21.59
C ALA A 143 -17.32 -12.63 23.09
N GLY A 144 -16.16 -12.67 23.76
CA GLY A 144 -16.05 -13.30 25.09
C GLY A 144 -16.43 -14.78 25.01
N ASP A 145 -17.32 -15.21 25.89
CA ASP A 145 -17.82 -16.59 25.93
C ASP A 145 -19.09 -16.82 25.11
N LYS A 146 -19.62 -15.79 24.44
CA LYS A 146 -20.86 -15.88 23.65
C LYS A 146 -20.56 -16.04 22.17
N ASP A 147 -21.23 -16.99 21.53
CA ASP A 147 -21.21 -17.16 20.09
C ASP A 147 -21.99 -16.01 19.43
N LEU A 148 -21.45 -15.48 18.34
CA LEU A 148 -22.11 -14.43 17.55
C LEU A 148 -23.26 -15.04 16.74
N GLU A 149 -24.41 -14.36 16.71
CA GLU A 149 -25.56 -14.77 15.89
C GLU A 149 -25.20 -14.85 14.41
N VAL A 150 -24.38 -13.89 13.95
CA VAL A 150 -23.85 -13.83 12.58
C VAL A 150 -22.34 -13.72 12.64
N PRO A 151 -21.58 -14.72 12.15
CA PRO A 151 -20.14 -14.62 12.01
C PRO A 151 -19.74 -13.45 11.12
N VAL A 152 -18.64 -12.80 11.48
CA VAL A 152 -18.03 -11.71 10.70
C VAL A 152 -16.63 -12.10 10.27
N ALA A 153 -16.23 -11.71 9.06
CA ALA A 153 -14.87 -11.93 8.58
C ALA A 153 -14.00 -10.70 8.83
N ILE A 154 -12.72 -10.90 9.09
CA ILE A 154 -11.72 -9.82 9.08
C ILE A 154 -11.36 -9.52 7.62
N ARG A 155 -11.22 -8.24 7.26
CA ARG A 155 -10.93 -7.85 5.88
C ARG A 155 -9.66 -8.50 5.31
N PRO A 156 -9.77 -9.18 4.15
CA PRO A 156 -8.61 -9.48 3.30
C PRO A 156 -8.29 -8.31 2.34
N THR A 157 -9.32 -7.49 2.07
CA THR A 157 -9.40 -6.30 1.20
C THR A 157 -10.78 -5.66 1.43
N SER A 158 -11.02 -4.41 0.99
CA SER A 158 -12.20 -3.63 1.40
C SER A 158 -13.27 -3.40 0.32
N GLU A 159 -13.20 -4.01 -0.86
CA GLU A 159 -14.20 -3.87 -1.95
C GLU A 159 -15.64 -4.11 -1.44
N ALA A 160 -15.90 -5.28 -0.84
CA ALA A 160 -17.21 -5.62 -0.26
C ALA A 160 -17.63 -4.74 0.93
N VAL A 161 -16.71 -4.01 1.56
CA VAL A 161 -17.01 -3.05 2.64
C VAL A 161 -17.35 -1.68 2.05
N MET A 162 -16.59 -1.23 1.06
CA MET A 162 -16.63 0.14 0.55
C MET A 162 -17.73 0.36 -0.50
N TYR A 163 -17.87 -0.56 -1.46
CA TYR A 163 -18.73 -0.36 -2.62
C TYR A 163 -20.24 -0.25 -2.35
N PRO A 164 -20.80 -0.90 -1.32
CA PRO A 164 -22.17 -0.60 -0.89
C PRO A 164 -22.39 0.88 -0.50
N TYR A 165 -21.36 1.54 0.05
CA TYR A 165 -21.42 2.95 0.40
C TYR A 165 -21.17 3.84 -0.82
N TYR A 166 -20.36 3.40 -1.79
CA TYR A 166 -20.18 4.11 -3.05
C TYR A 166 -21.51 4.23 -3.79
N SER A 167 -22.27 3.13 -3.90
CA SER A 167 -23.64 3.15 -4.46
C SER A 167 -24.57 4.12 -3.74
N LYS A 168 -24.39 4.31 -2.42
CA LYS A 168 -25.19 5.27 -1.64
C LYS A 168 -24.76 6.74 -1.83
N TRP A 169 -23.46 6.98 -1.98
CA TRP A 169 -22.86 8.31 -2.04
C TRP A 169 -22.87 8.90 -3.45
N ILE A 170 -22.63 8.08 -4.45
CA ILE A 170 -22.64 8.48 -5.86
C ILE A 170 -24.10 8.46 -6.33
N ARG A 171 -24.68 9.64 -6.56
CA ARG A 171 -26.08 9.81 -7.01
C ARG A 171 -26.17 10.44 -8.39
N SER A 172 -25.17 11.22 -8.77
CA SER A 172 -25.10 11.93 -10.05
C SER A 172 -23.68 11.92 -10.59
N HIS A 173 -23.52 12.18 -11.89
CA HIS A 173 -22.20 12.37 -12.52
C HIS A 173 -21.37 13.49 -11.86
N ARG A 174 -22.01 14.40 -11.11
CA ARG A 174 -21.33 15.48 -10.34
C ARG A 174 -20.61 14.99 -9.09
N ASP A 175 -20.98 13.82 -8.59
CA ASP A 175 -20.31 13.19 -7.45
C ASP A 175 -19.04 12.43 -7.87
N LEU A 176 -18.74 12.42 -9.19
CA LEU A 176 -17.55 11.82 -9.78
C LEU A 176 -16.54 12.89 -10.18
N PRO A 177 -15.23 12.59 -10.09
CA PRO A 177 -14.66 11.35 -9.59
C PRO A 177 -14.69 11.27 -8.06
N LEU A 178 -15.07 10.10 -7.51
CA LEU A 178 -14.91 9.81 -6.09
C LEU A 178 -13.56 9.12 -5.89
N ARG A 179 -12.70 9.66 -5.02
CA ARG A 179 -11.33 9.15 -4.81
C ARG A 179 -11.02 8.99 -3.33
N LEU A 180 -11.01 7.75 -2.84
CA LEU A 180 -10.74 7.46 -1.43
C LEU A 180 -9.52 6.54 -1.27
N ASN A 181 -8.75 6.79 -0.22
CA ASN A 181 -7.64 5.93 0.21
C ASN A 181 -7.77 5.62 1.70
N GLN A 182 -7.32 4.45 2.14
CA GLN A 182 -7.18 4.17 3.57
C GLN A 182 -5.87 3.47 3.88
N TRP A 183 -5.25 3.83 5.01
CA TRP A 183 -4.10 3.14 5.58
C TRP A 183 -4.57 2.24 6.73
N ASN A 184 -4.42 0.93 6.58
CA ASN A 184 -4.92 -0.03 7.57
C ASN A 184 -4.06 -1.31 7.62
N SER A 185 -4.46 -2.24 8.49
CA SER A 185 -3.99 -3.63 8.43
C SER A 185 -5.04 -4.52 7.76
N VAL A 186 -4.55 -5.55 7.09
CA VAL A 186 -5.37 -6.62 6.50
C VAL A 186 -4.90 -7.96 7.00
N VAL A 187 -5.83 -8.91 7.08
CA VAL A 187 -5.53 -10.29 7.48
C VAL A 187 -5.85 -11.22 6.33
N ARG A 188 -4.84 -11.98 5.92
CA ARG A 188 -4.96 -13.08 4.96
C ARG A 188 -4.34 -14.31 5.59
N TRP A 189 -5.13 -15.35 5.82
CA TRP A 189 -4.67 -16.55 6.50
C TRP A 189 -3.86 -17.45 5.57
N GLU A 190 -2.68 -16.95 5.18
CA GLU A 190 -1.77 -17.60 4.25
C GLU A 190 -1.36 -19.00 4.77
N ALA A 191 -1.59 -19.99 3.91
CA ALA A 191 -1.26 -21.38 4.18
C ALA A 191 0.20 -21.72 3.86
N LYS A 192 0.86 -20.93 2.99
CA LYS A 192 2.27 -21.10 2.66
C LYS A 192 3.17 -20.56 3.76
N GLN A 193 4.45 -20.89 3.67
CA GLN A 193 5.47 -20.38 4.59
C GLN A 193 5.48 -18.84 4.60
N THR A 194 5.43 -18.27 5.80
CA THR A 194 5.50 -16.83 6.02
C THR A 194 6.95 -16.37 6.10
N THR A 195 7.19 -15.15 5.65
CA THR A 195 8.51 -14.51 5.63
C THR A 195 8.33 -13.04 5.99
N PRO A 196 9.09 -12.50 6.96
CA PRO A 196 8.95 -11.11 7.41
C PRO A 196 8.85 -10.14 6.23
N PHE A 197 7.89 -9.21 6.28
CA PHE A 197 7.51 -8.25 5.22
C PHE A 197 6.95 -8.85 3.92
N LEU A 198 7.57 -9.91 3.39
CA LEU A 198 7.27 -10.41 2.04
C LEU A 198 5.93 -11.13 1.99
N ARG A 199 5.65 -11.94 3.02
CA ARG A 199 4.45 -12.75 3.12
C ARG A 199 4.12 -13.00 4.59
N THR A 200 3.18 -12.24 5.12
CA THR A 200 2.74 -12.29 6.51
C THR A 200 1.23 -12.48 6.56
N ARG A 201 0.70 -12.99 7.68
CA ARG A 201 -0.74 -13.17 7.85
C ARG A 201 -1.47 -11.86 8.11
N GLU A 202 -0.81 -10.97 8.84
CA GLU A 202 -1.21 -9.56 8.95
C GLU A 202 -0.12 -8.69 8.32
N PHE A 203 -0.53 -7.72 7.52
CA PHE A 203 0.36 -6.70 7.00
C PHE A 203 -0.33 -5.34 6.97
N LEU A 204 0.48 -4.29 7.12
CA LEU A 204 0.04 -2.93 6.87
C LEU A 204 0.12 -2.67 5.37
N TRP A 205 -0.89 -1.97 4.87
CA TRP A 205 -0.91 -1.50 3.51
C TRP A 205 -1.71 -0.20 3.41
N GLN A 206 -1.67 0.39 2.23
CA GLN A 206 -2.78 1.21 1.78
C GLN A 206 -3.59 0.46 0.74
N GLU A 207 -4.85 0.82 0.67
CA GLU A 207 -5.72 0.54 -0.47
C GLU A 207 -6.46 1.81 -0.89
N GLY A 208 -6.36 2.14 -2.17
CA GLY A 208 -7.12 3.20 -2.79
C GLY A 208 -8.20 2.64 -3.70
N HIS A 209 -9.36 3.28 -3.67
CA HIS A 209 -10.53 2.92 -4.46
C HIS A 209 -11.12 4.18 -5.04
N THR A 210 -11.38 4.15 -6.35
CA THR A 210 -11.89 5.32 -7.06
C THR A 210 -13.00 4.95 -8.02
N ALA A 211 -13.86 5.92 -8.32
CA ALA A 211 -14.95 5.79 -9.28
C ALA A 211 -14.95 6.99 -10.22
N HIS A 212 -15.04 6.72 -11.52
CA HIS A 212 -14.90 7.65 -12.63
C HIS A 212 -16.07 7.52 -13.59
N LEU A 213 -16.30 8.55 -14.40
CA LEU A 213 -17.37 8.56 -15.38
C LEU A 213 -17.06 7.70 -16.62
N THR A 214 -15.80 7.71 -17.08
CA THR A 214 -15.39 7.05 -18.34
C THR A 214 -14.17 6.14 -18.15
N GLU A 215 -13.94 5.26 -19.12
CA GLU A 215 -12.80 4.35 -19.15
C GLU A 215 -11.47 5.10 -19.19
N GLU A 216 -11.41 6.17 -19.97
CA GLU A 216 -10.19 6.95 -20.19
C GLU A 216 -9.71 7.59 -18.88
N LEU A 217 -10.62 8.22 -18.13
CA LEU A 217 -10.31 8.83 -16.83
C LEU A 217 -9.83 7.79 -15.81
N ALA A 218 -10.47 6.62 -15.79
CA ALA A 218 -10.05 5.53 -14.93
C ALA A 218 -8.66 5.00 -15.35
N GLY A 219 -8.41 4.84 -16.65
CA GLY A 219 -7.12 4.37 -17.17
C GLY A 219 -5.97 5.33 -16.91
N GLU A 220 -6.20 6.64 -17.06
CA GLU A 220 -5.22 7.68 -16.74
C GLU A 220 -4.79 7.61 -15.27
N GLU A 221 -5.75 7.55 -14.35
CA GLU A 221 -5.43 7.45 -12.92
C GLU A 221 -4.73 6.14 -12.56
N ALA A 222 -5.15 5.02 -13.15
CA ALA A 222 -4.52 3.72 -12.90
C ALA A 222 -3.01 3.74 -13.25
N LEU A 223 -2.63 4.41 -14.34
CA LEU A 223 -1.24 4.59 -14.75
C LEU A 223 -0.50 5.65 -13.91
N GLN A 224 -1.16 6.74 -13.51
CA GLN A 224 -0.58 7.72 -12.59
C GLN A 224 -0.18 7.07 -11.26
N ILE A 225 -1.07 6.25 -10.68
CA ILE A 225 -0.78 5.50 -9.46
C ILE A 225 0.35 4.49 -9.67
N LEU A 226 0.40 3.81 -10.82
CA LEU A 226 1.50 2.90 -11.15
C LEU A 226 2.86 3.62 -11.14
N GLU A 227 2.92 4.83 -11.68
CA GLU A 227 4.13 5.65 -11.63
C GLU A 227 4.47 6.14 -10.21
N LEU A 228 3.47 6.46 -9.38
CA LEU A 228 3.73 6.76 -7.97
C LEU A 228 4.31 5.55 -7.23
N TYR A 229 3.84 4.34 -7.51
CA TYR A 229 4.45 3.13 -6.95
C TYR A 229 5.88 2.93 -7.44
N ALA A 230 6.12 3.11 -8.74
CA ALA A 230 7.48 3.06 -9.25
C ALA A 230 8.36 4.14 -8.59
N GLY A 231 7.83 5.34 -8.34
CA GLY A 231 8.48 6.42 -7.59
C GLY A 231 8.85 6.03 -6.16
N VAL A 232 7.96 5.34 -5.42
CA VAL A 232 8.30 4.79 -4.09
C VAL A 232 9.51 3.87 -4.18
N TYR A 233 9.53 2.96 -5.15
CA TYR A 233 10.65 2.02 -5.29
C TYR A 233 11.93 2.71 -5.77
N GLU A 234 11.88 3.45 -6.86
CA GLU A 234 13.05 4.00 -7.54
C GLU A 234 13.62 5.23 -6.83
N GLN A 235 12.77 6.16 -6.42
CA GLN A 235 13.20 7.46 -5.87
C GLN A 235 13.47 7.38 -4.37
N LEU A 236 12.59 6.72 -3.61
CA LEU A 236 12.70 6.65 -2.14
C LEU A 236 13.52 5.44 -1.68
N LEU A 237 13.31 4.28 -2.29
CA LEU A 237 13.95 3.03 -1.88
C LEU A 237 15.15 2.63 -2.74
N ALA A 238 15.47 3.38 -3.81
CA ALA A 238 16.55 3.08 -4.76
C ALA A 238 16.49 1.64 -5.32
N VAL A 239 15.29 1.07 -5.45
CA VAL A 239 15.05 -0.26 -6.00
C VAL A 239 14.52 -0.11 -7.43
N PRO A 240 15.20 -0.68 -8.45
CA PRO A 240 14.68 -0.66 -9.81
C PRO A 240 13.47 -1.60 -9.93
N VAL A 241 12.44 -1.14 -10.65
CA VAL A 241 11.23 -1.93 -10.93
C VAL A 241 10.84 -1.86 -12.39
N VAL A 242 10.20 -2.91 -12.87
CA VAL A 242 9.66 -2.99 -14.22
C VAL A 242 8.16 -2.77 -14.16
N ARG A 243 7.69 -1.72 -14.84
CA ARG A 243 6.26 -1.47 -15.04
C ARG A 243 5.72 -2.47 -16.05
N GLY A 244 4.53 -3.01 -15.81
CA GLY A 244 3.93 -3.95 -16.73
C GLY A 244 2.44 -4.16 -16.51
N ARG A 245 1.84 -4.91 -17.43
CA ARG A 245 0.46 -5.40 -17.34
C ARG A 245 0.49 -6.90 -17.09
N LYS A 246 -0.30 -7.38 -16.13
CA LYS A 246 -0.46 -8.81 -15.87
C LYS A 246 -1.16 -9.49 -17.05
N THR A 247 -0.80 -10.74 -17.30
CA THR A 247 -1.51 -11.63 -18.23
C THR A 247 -2.92 -11.92 -17.71
N GLU A 248 -3.82 -12.37 -18.58
CA GLU A 248 -5.20 -12.71 -18.19
C GLU A 248 -5.29 -13.72 -17.04
N ASN A 249 -4.35 -14.67 -16.94
CA ASN A 249 -4.32 -15.65 -15.84
C ASN A 249 -3.81 -15.09 -14.50
N GLU A 250 -3.12 -13.95 -14.51
CA GLU A 250 -2.45 -13.36 -13.33
C GLU A 250 -3.06 -12.00 -12.95
N LYS A 251 -4.04 -11.51 -13.72
CA LYS A 251 -4.76 -10.28 -13.38
C LYS A 251 -5.68 -10.54 -12.20
N PHE A 252 -6.08 -9.48 -11.51
CA PHE A 252 -7.10 -9.59 -10.48
C PHE A 252 -8.41 -10.11 -11.08
N ALA A 253 -9.01 -11.13 -10.45
CA ALA A 253 -10.17 -11.84 -10.99
C ALA A 253 -11.38 -10.92 -11.26
N GLY A 254 -11.56 -9.88 -10.45
CA GLY A 254 -12.60 -8.86 -10.66
C GLY A 254 -12.18 -7.68 -11.53
N GLY A 255 -10.94 -7.63 -12.02
CA GLY A 255 -10.40 -6.53 -12.80
C GLY A 255 -10.65 -6.65 -14.31
N TYR A 256 -10.84 -5.52 -14.98
CA TYR A 256 -10.78 -5.45 -16.44
C TYR A 256 -9.34 -5.73 -16.90
N TYR A 257 -8.37 -5.00 -16.33
CA TYR A 257 -6.95 -5.29 -16.42
C TYR A 257 -6.20 -4.93 -15.14
N THR A 258 -4.99 -5.45 -14.99
CA THR A 258 -4.12 -5.18 -13.84
C THR A 258 -2.75 -4.74 -14.31
N THR A 259 -2.30 -3.60 -13.79
CA THR A 259 -0.93 -3.11 -13.94
C THR A 259 -0.15 -3.36 -12.65
N THR A 260 1.16 -3.49 -12.78
CA THR A 260 2.05 -3.96 -11.71
C THR A 260 3.43 -3.35 -11.86
N VAL A 261 4.11 -3.16 -10.73
CA VAL A 261 5.56 -2.95 -10.69
C VAL A 261 6.24 -4.22 -10.19
N GLU A 262 7.11 -4.79 -11.01
CA GLU A 262 7.83 -6.02 -10.72
C GLU A 262 9.27 -5.71 -10.31
N GLY A 263 9.68 -6.20 -9.14
CA GLY A 263 11.07 -6.23 -8.72
C GLY A 263 11.73 -7.56 -9.09
N TYR A 264 13.05 -7.58 -9.13
CA TYR A 264 13.84 -8.80 -9.30
C TYR A 264 14.89 -8.90 -8.20
N ILE A 265 15.04 -10.08 -7.61
CA ILE A 265 16.02 -10.34 -6.54
C ILE A 265 17.15 -11.20 -7.12
N PRO A 266 18.33 -10.62 -7.44
CA PRO A 266 19.40 -11.36 -8.09
C PRO A 266 19.91 -12.56 -7.29
N SER A 267 19.96 -12.43 -5.96
CA SER A 267 20.52 -13.47 -5.08
C SER A 267 19.72 -14.77 -5.05
N ASN A 268 18.45 -14.77 -5.45
CA ASN A 268 17.65 -15.99 -5.53
C ASN A 268 17.00 -16.21 -6.91
N GLY A 269 17.22 -15.30 -7.86
CA GLY A 269 16.72 -15.40 -9.23
C GLY A 269 15.20 -15.26 -9.38
N ARG A 270 14.50 -14.63 -8.43
CA ARG A 270 13.03 -14.58 -8.41
C ARG A 270 12.51 -13.16 -8.65
N GLY A 271 11.46 -13.08 -9.48
CA GLY A 271 10.61 -11.90 -9.58
C GLY A 271 9.71 -11.75 -8.34
N ILE A 272 9.41 -10.52 -7.98
CA ILE A 272 8.51 -10.19 -6.88
C ILE A 272 7.65 -8.98 -7.23
N GLN A 273 6.33 -9.15 -7.18
CA GLN A 273 5.40 -8.04 -7.33
C GLN A 273 5.54 -7.07 -6.15
N GLY A 274 5.82 -5.82 -6.46
CA GLY A 274 5.99 -4.75 -5.49
C GLY A 274 4.70 -4.01 -5.13
N ALA A 275 3.89 -3.67 -6.14
CA ALA A 275 2.61 -2.99 -5.98
C ALA A 275 1.67 -3.33 -7.15
N THR A 276 0.40 -2.95 -7.01
CA THR A 276 -0.62 -3.26 -8.01
C THR A 276 -1.58 -2.09 -8.20
N SER A 277 -1.97 -1.83 -9.45
CA SER A 277 -2.98 -0.86 -9.83
C SER A 277 -3.93 -1.49 -10.85
N HIS A 278 -5.17 -1.67 -10.44
CA HIS A 278 -6.22 -2.36 -11.17
C HIS A 278 -7.17 -1.34 -11.80
N CYS A 279 -7.42 -1.50 -13.10
CA CYS A 279 -8.64 -0.97 -13.69
C CYS A 279 -9.71 -2.04 -13.53
N LEU A 280 -10.71 -1.78 -12.69
CA LEU A 280 -11.79 -2.72 -12.40
C LEU A 280 -12.86 -2.73 -13.49
N GLY A 281 -12.80 -1.75 -14.40
CA GLY A 281 -13.82 -1.53 -15.40
C GLY A 281 -15.16 -1.24 -14.73
N GLN A 282 -16.21 -1.89 -15.22
CA GLN A 282 -17.55 -1.81 -14.67
C GLN A 282 -17.97 -3.09 -13.91
N ASN A 283 -17.04 -4.00 -13.60
CA ASN A 283 -17.38 -5.29 -13.01
C ASN A 283 -18.03 -5.12 -11.64
N PHE A 284 -17.36 -4.39 -10.74
CA PHE A 284 -17.85 -4.13 -9.39
C PHE A 284 -19.04 -3.16 -9.39
N SER A 285 -19.05 -2.15 -10.26
CA SER A 285 -20.16 -1.20 -10.33
C SER A 285 -21.46 -1.84 -10.83
N LYS A 286 -21.38 -2.89 -11.65
CA LYS A 286 -22.53 -3.75 -11.99
C LYS A 286 -22.98 -4.60 -10.80
N MET A 287 -22.04 -5.18 -10.06
CA MET A 287 -22.36 -6.02 -8.89
C MET A 287 -22.98 -5.25 -7.73
N PHE A 288 -22.50 -4.04 -7.47
CA PHE A 288 -22.92 -3.20 -6.35
C PHE A 288 -23.93 -2.13 -6.75
N ASP A 289 -24.40 -2.14 -8.00
CA ASP A 289 -25.34 -1.16 -8.56
C ASP A 289 -24.90 0.29 -8.30
N ILE A 290 -23.68 0.60 -8.76
CA ILE A 290 -23.10 1.95 -8.70
C ILE A 290 -23.32 2.59 -10.07
N THR A 291 -24.36 3.40 -10.17
CA THR A 291 -24.78 4.03 -11.43
C THR A 291 -24.93 5.53 -11.29
N VAL A 292 -24.82 6.25 -12.41
CA VAL A 292 -25.14 7.67 -12.53
C VAL A 292 -25.99 7.90 -13.77
N GLU A 293 -26.78 8.97 -13.78
CA GLU A 293 -27.47 9.41 -15.00
C GLU A 293 -26.44 9.83 -16.06
N ASP A 294 -26.61 9.34 -17.30
CA ASP A 294 -25.77 9.65 -18.44
C ASP A 294 -25.90 11.13 -18.83
N PRO A 295 -24.82 11.93 -18.75
CA PRO A 295 -24.83 13.32 -19.20
C PRO A 295 -25.20 13.48 -20.69
N ALA A 296 -24.90 12.47 -21.52
CA ALA A 296 -25.17 12.49 -22.96
C ALA A 296 -26.61 12.10 -23.30
N ASN A 297 -27.27 11.30 -22.46
CA ASN A 297 -28.61 10.79 -22.71
C ASN A 297 -29.48 10.80 -21.44
N LYS A 298 -30.22 11.90 -21.27
CA LYS A 298 -31.11 12.13 -20.13
C LYS A 298 -32.09 10.97 -19.94
N GLY A 299 -32.18 10.47 -18.72
CA GLY A 299 -33.04 9.33 -18.35
C GLY A 299 -32.42 7.95 -18.54
N SER A 300 -31.20 7.84 -19.08
CA SER A 300 -30.44 6.58 -19.08
C SER A 300 -29.40 6.56 -17.96
N HIS A 301 -29.14 5.38 -17.40
CA HIS A 301 -28.15 5.19 -16.33
C HIS A 301 -26.97 4.40 -16.86
N ILE A 302 -25.76 4.84 -16.47
CA ILE A 302 -24.50 4.16 -16.80
C ILE A 302 -23.80 3.72 -15.52
N HIS A 303 -23.11 2.59 -15.60
CA HIS A 303 -22.26 2.11 -14.52
C HIS A 303 -20.93 2.86 -14.50
N VAL A 304 -20.48 3.23 -13.31
CA VAL A 304 -19.21 3.95 -13.15
C VAL A 304 -18.02 3.04 -13.44
N TRP A 305 -16.90 3.63 -13.85
CA TRP A 305 -15.63 2.95 -14.05
C TRP A 305 -14.82 3.03 -12.76
N GLN A 306 -14.31 1.90 -12.27
CA GLN A 306 -13.62 1.88 -10.98
C GLN A 306 -12.15 1.49 -11.12
N ASN A 307 -11.32 2.00 -10.22
CA ASN A 307 -9.98 1.47 -9.98
C ASN A 307 -9.85 1.01 -8.52
N SER A 308 -8.96 0.05 -8.31
CA SER A 308 -8.39 -0.19 -6.98
C SER A 308 -6.88 -0.37 -7.09
N TRP A 309 -6.15 0.02 -6.06
CA TRP A 309 -4.70 -0.04 -6.07
C TRP A 309 -4.16 -0.21 -4.66
N GLY A 310 -3.04 -0.92 -4.51
CA GLY A 310 -2.50 -1.23 -3.19
C GLY A 310 -0.98 -1.39 -3.14
N LEU A 311 -0.43 -1.01 -1.98
CA LEU A 311 0.99 -1.07 -1.63
C LEU A 311 1.12 -1.48 -0.16
N SER A 312 1.90 -2.51 0.12
CA SER A 312 2.09 -3.04 1.48
C SER A 312 3.51 -2.88 1.99
N THR A 313 3.72 -3.21 3.27
CA THR A 313 5.04 -3.28 3.90
C THR A 313 6.02 -4.24 3.23
N ARG A 314 5.58 -5.04 2.24
CA ARG A 314 6.46 -5.82 1.35
C ARG A 314 7.56 -4.96 0.72
N VAL A 315 7.29 -3.69 0.43
CA VAL A 315 8.27 -2.71 -0.08
C VAL A 315 9.57 -2.70 0.75
N ILE A 316 9.44 -2.82 2.07
CA ILE A 316 10.57 -2.81 3.01
C ILE A 316 11.38 -4.09 2.84
N GLY A 317 10.72 -5.25 2.78
CA GLY A 317 11.40 -6.52 2.55
C GLY A 317 12.15 -6.55 1.20
N VAL A 318 11.55 -6.00 0.14
CA VAL A 318 12.23 -5.87 -1.17
C VAL A 318 13.47 -4.99 -1.06
N MET A 319 13.38 -3.83 -0.41
CA MET A 319 14.54 -2.96 -0.16
C MET A 319 15.66 -3.70 0.59
N VAL A 320 15.33 -4.45 1.65
CA VAL A 320 16.31 -5.27 2.39
C VAL A 320 16.96 -6.30 1.48
N MET A 321 16.18 -7.05 0.69
CA MET A 321 16.69 -8.07 -0.21
C MET A 321 17.60 -7.51 -1.31
N VAL A 322 17.32 -6.32 -1.82
CA VAL A 322 18.10 -5.68 -2.88
C VAL A 322 19.42 -5.13 -2.32
N HIS A 323 19.34 -4.31 -1.27
CA HIS A 323 20.49 -3.52 -0.82
C HIS A 323 21.33 -4.18 0.28
N GLY A 324 20.75 -5.06 1.08
CA GLY A 324 21.46 -5.71 2.18
C GLY A 324 22.68 -6.50 1.70
N ASP A 325 23.73 -6.53 2.52
CA ASP A 325 24.98 -7.24 2.26
C ASP A 325 25.35 -8.17 3.43
N ASP A 326 26.55 -8.78 3.39
CA ASP A 326 27.03 -9.67 4.45
C ASP A 326 27.42 -8.93 5.75
N LYS A 327 27.37 -7.60 5.77
CA LYS A 327 27.51 -6.79 6.99
C LYS A 327 26.15 -6.45 7.59
N GLY A 328 25.08 -6.50 6.80
CA GLY A 328 23.70 -6.46 7.25
C GLY A 328 22.84 -5.49 6.46
N LEU A 329 22.03 -4.72 7.18
CA LEU A 329 21.06 -3.80 6.60
C LEU A 329 21.76 -2.58 5.96
N VAL A 330 21.45 -2.33 4.70
CA VAL A 330 21.87 -1.12 3.98
C VAL A 330 20.62 -0.30 3.64
N LEU A 331 20.54 0.92 4.16
CA LEU A 331 19.41 1.82 3.94
C LEU A 331 19.73 2.85 2.85
N PRO A 332 18.82 3.06 1.88
CA PRO A 332 18.93 4.15 0.91
C PRO A 332 19.09 5.53 1.55
N LEU A 333 19.91 6.39 0.93
CA LEU A 333 20.20 7.75 1.44
C LEU A 333 18.97 8.67 1.45
N ALA A 334 17.99 8.41 0.58
CA ALA A 334 16.74 9.17 0.52
C ALA A 334 15.85 8.94 1.76
N LEU A 335 16.04 7.84 2.49
CA LEU A 335 15.34 7.62 3.75
C LEU A 335 15.94 8.53 4.84
N PRO A 336 15.10 9.26 5.59
CA PRO A 336 15.56 10.13 6.66
C PRO A 336 16.28 9.30 7.71
N ARG A 337 17.43 9.81 8.19
CA ARG A 337 18.24 9.11 9.20
C ARG A 337 17.40 8.76 10.42
N PHE A 338 17.27 7.47 10.68
CA PHE A 338 16.72 6.98 11.93
C PHE A 338 17.70 7.38 13.05
N LYS A 339 17.22 8.19 13.99
CA LYS A 339 17.94 8.43 15.25
C LYS A 339 17.42 7.41 16.25
N PRO A 340 18.15 6.33 16.55
CA PRO A 340 17.74 5.45 17.64
C PRO A 340 17.64 6.29 18.92
N PHE A 341 16.61 6.01 19.72
CA PHE A 341 16.44 6.62 21.03
C PHE A 341 17.75 6.51 21.80
N SER A 342 18.34 7.65 22.16
CA SER A 342 19.67 7.72 22.77
C SER A 342 19.68 6.95 24.09
N SER A 343 20.42 5.84 24.14
CA SER A 343 20.76 5.18 25.42
C SER A 343 21.53 6.18 26.31
N PRO A 344 21.17 6.32 27.60
CA PRO A 344 21.76 7.32 28.49
C PRO A 344 23.18 6.98 28.99
N SER A 345 23.92 6.06 28.36
CA SER A 345 25.20 5.56 28.89
C SER A 345 26.47 6.19 28.30
N VAL A 346 26.38 7.21 27.42
CA VAL A 346 27.59 7.90 26.95
C VAL A 346 27.88 9.12 27.83
N SER A 347 28.94 9.02 28.64
CA SER A 347 29.52 10.09 29.46
C SER A 347 29.47 11.45 28.72
N THR A 348 28.82 12.41 29.37
CA THR A 348 28.41 13.73 28.87
C THR A 348 29.56 14.60 28.33
N ARG A 349 30.81 14.18 28.50
CA ARG A 349 32.01 14.90 28.02
C ARG A 349 32.37 14.63 26.55
N THR A 350 32.07 13.44 26.01
CA THR A 350 32.54 13.05 24.67
C THR A 350 31.55 13.40 23.55
N LEU A 351 30.26 13.54 23.87
CA LEU A 351 29.24 13.97 22.89
C LEU A 351 29.43 15.41 22.43
N HIS A 352 29.78 16.33 23.34
CA HIS A 352 29.88 17.75 23.01
C HIS A 352 30.97 18.07 21.97
N LEU A 353 32.10 17.34 21.97
CA LEU A 353 33.17 17.52 20.98
C LEU A 353 32.87 16.86 19.63
N ARG A 354 32.26 15.67 19.61
CA ARG A 354 31.87 14.99 18.36
C ARG A 354 30.70 15.70 17.66
N GLN A 355 29.73 16.20 18.42
CA GLN A 355 28.56 16.88 17.86
C GLN A 355 28.93 18.24 17.26
N ARG A 356 29.90 18.97 17.85
CA ARG A 356 30.48 20.21 17.28
C ARG A 356 31.31 19.97 16.01
N ARG A 357 32.03 18.85 15.89
CA ARG A 357 32.76 18.49 14.66
C ARG A 357 31.82 18.02 13.55
N SER A 358 30.82 17.18 13.86
CA SER A 358 29.82 16.75 12.86
C SER A 358 28.93 17.88 12.37
N THR A 359 28.51 18.82 13.22
CA THR A 359 27.75 20.00 12.77
C THR A 359 28.59 20.92 11.88
N ARG A 360 29.89 21.08 12.15
CA ARG A 360 30.82 21.84 11.26
C ARG A 360 31.07 21.16 9.91
N ILE A 361 31.04 19.83 9.85
CA ILE A 361 31.20 19.08 8.60
C ILE A 361 29.88 19.08 7.82
N LEU A 362 28.74 18.89 8.48
CA LEU A 362 27.41 18.95 7.85
C LEU A 362 27.07 20.36 7.34
N SER A 363 27.49 21.43 8.04
CA SER A 363 27.33 22.80 7.55
C SER A 363 28.23 23.11 6.35
N ARG A 364 29.29 22.33 6.11
CA ARG A 364 30.18 22.45 4.94
C ARG A 364 29.76 21.57 3.76
N ILE A 365 28.95 20.53 3.99
CA ILE A 365 28.46 19.59 2.97
C ILE A 365 27.02 19.94 2.52
N SER A 366 26.33 20.86 3.19
CA SER A 366 25.04 21.39 2.76
C SER A 366 25.19 22.21 1.46
N VAL A 367 25.14 21.54 0.31
CA VAL A 367 24.97 22.17 -1.00
C VAL A 367 23.56 22.77 -1.03
N PRO A 368 23.37 24.07 -1.32
CA PRO A 368 22.04 24.63 -1.49
C PRO A 368 21.34 23.98 -2.69
N PRO A 369 20.00 23.80 -2.65
CA PRO A 369 19.29 23.20 -3.77
C PRO A 369 19.52 24.02 -5.05
N LEU A 370 19.90 23.33 -6.13
CA LEU A 370 20.04 23.89 -7.47
C LEU A 370 18.75 24.63 -7.85
N ARG A 371 18.79 25.97 -7.86
CA ARG A 371 17.76 26.78 -8.50
C ARG A 371 17.76 26.42 -9.98
N ARG A 372 16.60 26.01 -10.51
CA ARG A 372 16.38 25.90 -11.96
C ARG A 372 16.68 27.26 -12.60
N PRO A 373 17.37 27.34 -13.75
CA PRO A 373 17.63 28.61 -14.40
C PRO A 373 16.29 29.23 -14.83
N ALA A 374 16.08 30.49 -14.46
CA ALA A 374 14.97 31.29 -14.96
C ALA A 374 15.14 31.45 -16.47
N CYS A 375 14.06 31.18 -17.22
CA CYS A 375 13.95 31.44 -18.64
C CYS A 375 14.10 32.96 -18.85
N GLU A 376 15.19 33.42 -19.47
CA GLU A 376 15.33 34.80 -19.94
C GLU A 376 14.33 35.06 -21.06
N LEU A 377 13.24 35.76 -20.72
CA LEU A 377 12.43 36.46 -21.71
C LEU A 377 13.19 37.73 -22.12
N MET A 378 13.55 37.81 -23.40
CA MET A 378 14.11 39.01 -24.02
C MET A 378 13.14 40.21 -23.85
N PRO A 379 13.63 41.41 -23.51
CA PRO A 379 12.78 42.59 -23.43
C PRO A 379 12.60 43.20 -24.82
N THR A 380 11.36 43.20 -25.31
CA THR A 380 10.92 44.06 -26.40
C THR A 380 10.68 45.49 -25.88
N GLY A 381 11.27 46.46 -26.56
CA GLY A 381 10.62 47.74 -26.86
C GLY A 381 10.36 48.73 -25.71
N GLY A 382 11.34 49.61 -25.49
CA GLY A 382 11.21 51.07 -25.31
C GLY A 382 9.98 51.66 -24.60
N ARG A 383 10.25 52.41 -23.53
CA ARG A 383 9.55 53.68 -23.29
C ARG A 383 10.46 54.72 -22.64
N VAL A 384 10.57 55.82 -23.37
CA VAL A 384 11.19 57.10 -23.03
C VAL A 384 10.37 57.77 -21.93
N THR A 385 11.07 58.31 -20.93
CA THR A 385 10.53 59.21 -19.90
C THR A 385 10.45 60.64 -20.44
N PRO A 386 9.44 61.46 -20.08
CA PRO A 386 9.56 62.90 -20.16
C PRO A 386 9.71 63.52 -18.77
N SER A 387 10.74 64.35 -18.63
CA SER A 387 10.96 65.26 -17.51
C SER A 387 10.03 66.47 -17.59
N ALA A 388 9.64 66.97 -16.42
CA ALA A 388 8.82 68.15 -16.21
C ALA A 388 9.40 69.42 -16.89
N GLY A 389 8.50 70.20 -17.48
CA GLY A 389 8.77 71.54 -18.02
C GLY A 389 7.47 72.30 -18.27
N SER A 390 7.15 73.18 -17.32
CA SER A 390 6.30 74.37 -17.36
C SER A 390 5.23 74.58 -18.45
N SER A 391 4.08 75.06 -17.95
CA SER A 391 3.30 76.21 -18.46
C SER A 391 1.93 75.91 -19.12
N THR A 392 0.91 76.37 -18.40
CA THR A 392 -0.26 77.16 -18.86
C THR A 392 -1.35 76.57 -19.78
N ILE A 393 -2.57 76.69 -19.24
CA ILE A 393 -3.82 77.16 -19.87
C ILE A 393 -4.69 76.15 -20.65
N GLY A 394 -5.99 76.19 -20.32
CA GLY A 394 -7.08 75.95 -21.26
C GLY A 394 -7.74 74.58 -21.11
N SER A 395 -8.83 74.47 -20.35
CA SER A 395 -10.20 74.65 -20.86
C SER A 395 -10.77 73.39 -21.52
N SER A 396 -11.91 72.99 -20.95
CA SER A 396 -13.09 72.43 -21.61
C SER A 396 -13.08 70.97 -22.12
N ARG A 397 -13.96 70.20 -21.44
CA ARG A 397 -15.15 69.54 -21.99
C ARG A 397 -15.03 68.15 -22.66
N VAL A 398 -15.81 67.24 -22.06
CA VAL A 398 -16.83 66.36 -22.68
C VAL A 398 -16.37 64.96 -23.12
N PHE A 399 -16.82 63.99 -22.31
CA PHE A 399 -17.46 62.67 -22.58
C PHE A 399 -17.83 62.32 -24.06
N PRO A 400 -18.04 61.03 -24.41
CA PRO A 400 -18.59 59.93 -23.59
C PRO A 400 -17.63 58.81 -23.22
#